data_AF-A0A6N7MBR2-F1
#
_entry.id   AF-A0A6N7MBR2-F1
#
_cell.length_a   1.000
_cell.length_b   1.000
_cell.length_c   1.000
_cell.angle_alpha   90.00
_cell.angle_beta   90.00
_cell.angle_gamma   90.00
#
_symmetry.space_group_name_H-M   'P 1'
#
loop_
_entity.id
_entity.type
_entity.pdbx_description
1 polymer ?
#
loop_
_entity_poly.entity_id
_entity_poly.type
_entity_poly.pdbx_seq_one_letter_code
_entity_poly.pdbx_strand_id
1 'polypeptide(L)'
;MLDQSGNIDDSWMLSFFNSKDGKIASRSIEEIKKNFSVDWIFYENKEVDIAIIPFGLDTQKDDVMTIPDNMFIPTERLFELYDVFFLSYQPGIEPQKRISPIIRTGTISLINDDKTFYINASAFPGNSGSPVFLKPSPIRFDEKGISIGSDELGGKFIGIIGEYIPYQEIAISTQTGRPRVIFEENTGLSRVWSVPFIEEILNLNIFKEQLNKLVKK
;
A
#
# COMPACT_ATOMS: atom_id res chain seq x y z
N MET A 1 0.61 -9.75 -13.39
CA MET A 1 1.39 -9.98 -14.63
C MET A 1 0.35 -10.22 -15.72
N LEU A 2 0.44 -9.58 -16.89
CA LEU A 2 -0.60 -9.72 -17.91
C LEU A 2 -0.44 -11.08 -18.64
N ASP A 3 -1.55 -11.75 -18.93
CA ASP A 3 -1.61 -12.92 -19.80
C ASP A 3 -1.27 -12.54 -21.25
N GLN A 4 -1.20 -13.55 -22.13
CA GLN A 4 -0.90 -13.37 -23.55
C GLN A 4 -1.96 -12.52 -24.30
N SER A 5 -3.11 -12.26 -23.68
CA SER A 5 -4.20 -11.44 -24.20
C SER A 5 -4.22 -10.02 -23.62
N GLY A 6 -3.28 -9.68 -22.73
CA GLY A 6 -3.24 -8.39 -22.04
C GLY A 6 -4.20 -8.27 -20.85
N ASN A 7 -4.82 -9.37 -20.42
CA ASN A 7 -5.63 -9.42 -19.20
C ASN A 7 -4.75 -9.75 -18.01
N ILE A 8 -5.18 -9.46 -16.79
CA ILE A 8 -4.40 -9.83 -15.60
C ILE A 8 -4.50 -11.35 -15.39
N ASP A 9 -3.34 -12.02 -15.40
CA ASP A 9 -3.22 -13.37 -14.91
C ASP A 9 -2.98 -13.34 -13.39
N ASP A 10 -4.07 -13.48 -12.65
CA ASP A 10 -4.09 -13.60 -11.19
C ASP A 10 -4.42 -15.02 -10.70
N SER A 11 -4.43 -16.01 -11.59
CA SER A 11 -4.77 -17.40 -11.28
C SER A 11 -3.86 -18.02 -10.21
N TRP A 12 -2.60 -17.61 -10.18
CA TRP A 12 -1.59 -18.06 -9.23
C TRP A 12 -1.51 -17.20 -7.96
N MET A 13 -2.28 -16.10 -7.87
CA MET A 13 -2.19 -15.19 -6.73
C MET A 13 -2.89 -15.76 -5.50
N LEU A 14 -2.18 -15.71 -4.37
CA LEU A 14 -2.66 -16.09 -3.06
C LEU A 14 -2.59 -14.89 -2.11
N SER A 15 -3.67 -14.66 -1.36
CA SER A 15 -3.66 -13.79 -0.19
C SER A 15 -3.28 -14.62 1.03
N PHE A 16 -2.24 -14.22 1.75
CA PHE A 16 -1.79 -14.89 2.98
C PHE A 16 -2.16 -14.06 4.21
N PHE A 17 -2.63 -14.72 5.26
CA PHE A 17 -3.02 -14.07 6.51
C PHE A 17 -2.86 -15.03 7.70
N ASN A 18 -2.93 -14.49 8.91
CA ASN A 18 -2.94 -15.31 10.12
C ASN A 18 -4.35 -15.80 10.41
N SER A 19 -4.44 -16.98 11.00
CA SER A 19 -5.69 -17.55 11.52
C SER A 19 -5.64 -17.58 13.04
N LYS A 20 -6.83 -17.58 13.67
CA LYS A 20 -6.97 -17.54 15.13
C LYS A 20 -6.42 -18.78 15.85
N ASP A 21 -6.17 -19.87 15.12
CA ASP A 21 -5.49 -21.06 15.66
C ASP A 21 -3.96 -20.91 15.70
N GLY A 22 -3.42 -19.76 15.29
CA GLY A 22 -2.00 -19.43 15.31
C GLY A 22 -1.22 -19.91 14.10
N LYS A 23 -1.88 -20.34 13.02
CA LYS A 23 -1.24 -20.75 11.76
C LYS A 23 -1.39 -19.70 10.66
N ILE A 24 -0.58 -19.85 9.63
CA ILE A 24 -0.71 -19.13 8.36
C ILE A 24 -1.81 -19.81 7.53
N ALA A 25 -2.77 -19.01 7.08
CA ALA A 25 -3.79 -19.39 6.14
C ALA A 25 -3.58 -18.65 4.81
N SER A 26 -4.19 -19.16 3.75
CA SER A 26 -4.21 -18.49 2.46
C SER A 26 -5.56 -18.65 1.76
N ARG A 27 -5.85 -17.73 0.82
CA ARG A 27 -6.99 -17.80 -0.10
C ARG A 27 -6.55 -17.51 -1.52
N SER A 28 -7.04 -18.29 -2.47
CA SER A 28 -6.84 -18.04 -3.90
C SER A 28 -7.68 -16.84 -4.34
N ILE A 29 -7.05 -15.92 -5.07
CA ILE A 29 -7.76 -14.78 -5.66
C ILE A 29 -8.73 -15.27 -6.75
N GLU A 30 -8.34 -16.26 -7.55
CA GLU A 30 -9.22 -16.88 -8.55
C GLU A 30 -10.49 -17.46 -7.90
N GLU A 31 -10.33 -18.19 -6.79
CA GLU A 31 -11.47 -18.75 -6.06
C GLU A 31 -12.37 -17.66 -5.49
N ILE A 32 -11.82 -16.57 -4.97
CA ILE A 32 -12.60 -15.43 -4.48
C ILE A 32 -13.40 -14.81 -5.62
N LYS A 33 -12.76 -14.52 -6.75
CA LYS A 33 -13.40 -13.96 -7.94
C LYS A 33 -14.56 -14.83 -8.41
N LYS A 34 -14.34 -16.15 -8.52
CA LYS A 34 -15.36 -17.13 -8.93
C LYS A 34 -16.49 -17.25 -7.92
N ASN A 35 -16.16 -17.39 -6.63
CA ASN A 35 -17.14 -17.66 -5.59
C ASN A 35 -18.04 -16.45 -5.32
N PHE A 36 -17.51 -15.24 -5.37
CA PHE A 36 -18.26 -14.02 -5.07
C PHE A 36 -18.64 -13.22 -6.33
N SER A 37 -18.21 -13.66 -7.51
CA SER A 37 -18.42 -12.93 -8.79
C SER A 37 -17.91 -11.48 -8.69
N VAL A 38 -16.68 -11.35 -8.20
CA VAL A 38 -15.94 -10.09 -8.02
C VAL A 38 -14.69 -10.10 -8.89
N ASP A 39 -14.11 -8.93 -9.12
CA ASP A 39 -12.87 -8.74 -9.88
C ASP A 39 -12.12 -7.50 -9.39
N TRP A 40 -10.86 -7.37 -9.79
CA TRP A 40 -10.06 -6.20 -9.49
C TRP A 40 -10.69 -4.92 -10.04
N ILE A 41 -10.60 -3.86 -9.25
CA ILE A 41 -11.01 -2.50 -9.62
C ILE A 41 -9.75 -1.66 -9.60
N PHE A 42 -9.33 -1.23 -10.79
CA PHE A 42 -8.19 -0.35 -10.98
C PHE A 42 -8.62 1.10 -10.88
N TYR A 43 -7.70 1.93 -10.43
CA TYR A 43 -7.88 3.38 -10.57
C TYR A 43 -8.01 3.76 -12.06
N GLU A 44 -8.86 4.75 -12.38
CA GLU A 44 -9.17 5.10 -13.78
C GLU A 44 -7.96 5.69 -14.52
N ASN A 45 -7.17 6.54 -13.85
CA ASN A 45 -5.90 7.03 -14.38
C ASN A 45 -4.83 5.93 -14.28
N LYS A 46 -4.31 5.51 -15.43
CA LYS A 46 -3.27 4.47 -15.53
C LYS A 46 -1.90 4.87 -14.95
N GLU A 47 -1.68 6.15 -14.69
CA GLU A 47 -0.49 6.62 -13.98
C GLU A 47 -0.57 6.38 -12.47
N VAL A 48 -1.78 6.12 -11.94
CA VAL A 48 -2.02 5.79 -10.54
C VAL A 48 -2.04 4.28 -10.38
N ASP A 49 -1.02 3.74 -9.73
CA ASP A 49 -0.84 2.30 -9.54
C ASP A 49 -1.57 1.82 -8.28
N ILE A 50 -2.90 1.77 -8.35
CA ILE A 50 -3.76 1.25 -7.28
C ILE A 50 -4.80 0.30 -7.86
N ALA A 51 -4.95 -0.85 -7.20
CA ALA A 51 -6.00 -1.81 -7.46
C ALA A 51 -6.62 -2.28 -6.14
N ILE A 52 -7.94 -2.47 -6.13
CA ILE A 52 -8.68 -2.98 -4.98
C ILE A 52 -9.54 -4.16 -5.44
N ILE A 53 -9.58 -5.23 -4.64
CA ILE A 53 -10.53 -6.32 -4.80
C ILE A 53 -11.31 -6.50 -3.49
N PRO A 54 -12.65 -6.60 -3.53
CA PRO A 54 -13.43 -6.96 -2.35
C PRO A 54 -13.00 -8.32 -1.80
N PHE A 55 -12.64 -8.35 -0.51
CA PHE A 55 -12.10 -9.52 0.16
C PHE A 55 -12.95 -9.90 1.38
N GLY A 56 -13.49 -11.11 1.38
CA GLY A 56 -14.32 -11.61 2.48
C GLY A 56 -13.47 -12.16 3.61
N LEU A 57 -13.82 -11.83 4.86
CA LEU A 57 -13.19 -12.36 6.06
C LEU A 57 -14.16 -13.28 6.82
N ASP A 58 -13.68 -14.45 7.23
CA ASP A 58 -14.36 -15.32 8.19
C ASP A 58 -13.96 -14.84 9.60
N THR A 59 -14.79 -14.01 10.22
CA THR A 59 -14.50 -13.42 11.53
C THR A 59 -14.35 -14.45 12.65
N GLN A 60 -14.73 -15.71 12.45
CA GLN A 60 -14.54 -16.77 13.43
C GLN A 60 -13.17 -17.46 13.30
N LYS A 61 -12.57 -17.47 12.11
CA LYS A 61 -11.32 -18.20 11.82
C LYS A 61 -10.14 -17.30 11.51
N ASP A 62 -10.38 -16.16 10.87
CA ASP A 62 -9.34 -15.26 10.40
C ASP A 62 -8.87 -14.36 11.55
N ASP A 63 -7.56 -14.26 11.72
CA ASP A 63 -6.91 -13.30 12.61
C ASP A 63 -6.40 -12.12 11.79
N VAL A 64 -7.37 -11.35 11.27
CA VAL A 64 -7.15 -10.20 10.40
C VAL A 64 -7.91 -9.00 10.95
N MET A 65 -7.22 -7.87 11.06
CA MET A 65 -7.83 -6.59 11.38
C MET A 65 -7.96 -5.75 10.11
N THR A 66 -9.03 -4.98 10.02
CA THR A 66 -9.22 -3.98 8.95
C THR A 66 -8.84 -2.59 9.45
N ILE A 67 -8.47 -1.71 8.54
CA ILE A 67 -8.32 -0.28 8.82
C ILE A 67 -9.71 0.35 8.66
N PRO A 68 -10.36 0.84 9.72
CA PRO A 68 -11.67 1.47 9.63
C PRO A 68 -11.58 2.84 8.95
N ASP A 69 -12.62 3.22 8.22
CA ASP A 69 -12.72 4.49 7.49
C ASP A 69 -12.47 5.71 8.38
N ASN A 70 -12.82 5.65 9.66
CA ASN A 70 -12.57 6.75 10.61
C ASN A 70 -11.08 6.98 10.93
N MET A 71 -10.18 6.09 10.50
CA MET A 71 -8.73 6.28 10.58
C MET A 71 -8.17 6.99 9.34
N PHE A 72 -8.96 7.14 8.29
CA PHE A 72 -8.51 7.74 7.04
C PHE A 72 -8.37 9.25 7.22
N ILE A 73 -7.26 9.81 6.76
CA ILE A 73 -6.98 11.23 6.82
C ILE A 73 -6.62 11.71 5.41
N PRO A 74 -7.26 12.80 4.93
CA PRO A 74 -7.00 13.31 3.59
C PRO A 74 -5.70 14.11 3.55
N THR A 75 -5.13 14.29 2.36
CA THR A 75 -3.80 14.87 2.15
C THR A 75 -3.69 16.31 2.70
N GLU A 76 -4.77 17.08 2.71
CA GLU A 76 -4.78 18.47 3.19
C GLU A 76 -4.55 18.60 4.71
N ARG A 77 -4.61 17.48 5.44
CA ARG A 77 -4.28 17.40 6.87
C ARG A 77 -2.87 16.88 7.14
N LEU A 78 -2.11 16.57 6.09
CA LEU A 78 -0.74 16.12 6.17
C LEU A 78 0.21 17.31 6.01
N PHE A 79 1.32 17.24 6.71
CA PHE A 79 2.38 18.24 6.64
C PHE A 79 3.72 17.52 6.55
N GLU A 80 4.70 18.11 5.87
CA GLU A 80 6.09 17.65 5.97
C GLU A 80 6.56 17.62 7.42
N LEU A 81 7.57 16.80 7.71
CA LEU A 81 8.09 16.51 9.06
C LEU A 81 7.18 15.63 9.93
N TYR A 82 5.99 15.24 9.46
CA TYR A 82 5.22 14.22 10.15
C TYR A 82 5.91 12.86 10.10
N ASP A 83 6.17 12.29 11.29
CA ASP A 83 6.68 10.93 11.41
C ASP A 83 5.62 9.92 10.96
N VAL A 84 6.08 8.92 10.22
CA VAL A 84 5.27 7.82 9.70
C VAL A 84 5.85 6.48 10.08
N PHE A 85 4.99 5.47 10.09
CA PHE A 85 5.43 4.07 10.03
C PHE A 85 4.58 3.31 9.03
N PHE A 86 5.12 2.24 8.45
CA PHE A 86 4.39 1.36 7.57
C PHE A 86 4.72 -0.10 7.84
N LEU A 87 3.76 -0.98 7.50
CA LEU A 87 3.85 -2.41 7.72
C LEU A 87 4.17 -3.10 6.40
N SER A 88 5.31 -3.79 6.33
CA SER A 88 5.80 -4.40 5.09
C SER A 88 6.10 -5.88 5.24
N TYR A 89 5.92 -6.64 4.16
CA TYR A 89 6.23 -8.07 4.12
C TYR A 89 7.43 -8.28 3.20
N GLN A 90 8.62 -8.29 3.81
CA GLN A 90 9.89 -8.29 3.09
C GLN A 90 10.22 -9.68 2.52
N PRO A 91 10.39 -9.82 1.20
CA PRO A 91 10.95 -11.05 0.62
C PRO A 91 12.32 -11.37 1.21
N GLY A 92 12.56 -12.66 1.48
CA GLY A 92 13.78 -13.15 2.12
C GLY A 92 13.74 -13.17 3.66
N ILE A 93 12.70 -12.63 4.28
CA ILE A 93 12.40 -12.87 5.70
C ILE A 93 11.31 -13.91 5.79
N GLU A 94 11.69 -15.14 6.14
CA GLU A 94 10.75 -16.26 6.22
C GLU A 94 9.78 -16.07 7.39
N PRO A 95 8.46 -16.20 7.15
CA PRO A 95 7.52 -16.25 8.24
C PRO A 95 7.77 -17.51 9.07
N GLN A 96 7.74 -17.37 10.40
CA GLN A 96 7.88 -18.50 11.30
C GLN A 96 6.52 -19.20 11.49
N LYS A 97 5.96 -19.16 12.70
CA LYS A 97 4.63 -19.70 12.99
C LYS A 97 3.49 -18.84 12.44
N ARG A 98 3.74 -17.54 12.29
CA ARG A 98 2.77 -16.53 11.85
C ARG A 98 3.45 -15.55 10.90
N ILE A 99 2.65 -14.93 10.04
CA ILE A 99 3.10 -13.79 9.25
C ILE A 99 3.22 -12.60 10.18
N SER A 100 4.43 -12.04 10.30
CA SER A 100 4.67 -10.81 11.07
C SER A 100 5.23 -9.76 10.12
N PRO A 101 4.68 -8.53 10.10
CA PRO A 101 5.22 -7.48 9.25
C PRO A 101 6.55 -6.99 9.80
N ILE A 102 7.39 -6.48 8.90
CA ILE A 102 8.51 -5.61 9.21
C ILE A 102 7.97 -4.19 9.33
N ILE A 103 8.11 -3.62 10.52
CA ILE A 103 7.76 -2.24 10.80
C ILE A 103 8.89 -1.35 10.32
N ARG A 104 8.57 -0.42 9.43
CA ARG A 104 9.50 0.59 8.92
C ARG A 104 8.99 1.96 9.34
N THR A 105 9.92 2.89 9.55
CA THR A 105 9.62 4.25 9.97
C THR A 105 10.28 5.25 9.03
N GLY A 106 9.72 6.44 8.97
CA GLY A 106 10.30 7.57 8.25
C GLY A 106 9.54 8.85 8.54
N THR A 107 9.64 9.79 7.63
CA THR A 107 9.04 11.13 7.78
C THR A 107 8.50 11.59 6.43
N ILE A 108 7.37 12.29 6.40
CA ILE A 108 6.88 12.96 5.19
C ILE A 108 7.91 14.02 4.76
N SER A 109 8.45 13.88 3.56
CA SER A 109 9.53 14.71 3.03
C SER A 109 9.04 15.79 2.07
N LEU A 110 8.01 15.48 1.28
CA LEU A 110 7.45 16.39 0.29
C LEU A 110 6.02 15.97 -0.04
N ILE A 111 5.07 16.89 0.04
CA ILE A 111 3.70 16.69 -0.44
C ILE A 111 3.57 17.29 -1.84
N ASN A 112 3.02 16.53 -2.79
CA ASN A 112 2.89 16.91 -4.19
C ASN A 112 1.48 17.46 -4.48
N ASP A 113 1.37 18.27 -5.53
CA ASP A 113 0.09 18.84 -5.99
C ASP A 113 -0.89 17.76 -6.52
N ASP A 114 -0.38 16.58 -6.89
CA ASP A 114 -1.16 15.46 -7.43
C ASP A 114 -1.74 14.54 -6.35
N LYS A 115 -1.81 15.01 -5.09
CA LYS A 115 -2.23 14.26 -3.90
C LYS A 115 -1.27 13.15 -3.47
N THR A 116 -0.18 12.87 -4.19
CA THR A 116 0.86 11.95 -3.70
C THR A 116 1.79 12.65 -2.71
N PHE A 117 2.59 11.89 -2.00
CA PHE A 117 3.68 12.45 -1.19
C PHE A 117 4.85 11.49 -1.11
N TYR A 118 6.02 12.03 -0.82
CA TYR A 118 7.23 11.27 -0.59
C TYR A 118 7.52 11.15 0.90
N ILE A 119 7.98 9.98 1.30
CA ILE A 119 8.49 9.73 2.65
C ILE A 119 9.97 9.39 2.57
N ASN A 120 10.75 9.89 3.53
CA ASN A 120 12.13 9.47 3.79
C ASN A 120 12.11 8.13 4.53
N ALA A 121 11.81 7.07 3.78
CA ALA A 121 11.91 5.70 4.22
C ALA A 121 12.15 4.80 3.00
N SER A 122 13.13 3.89 3.11
CA SER A 122 13.41 2.94 2.04
C SER A 122 12.31 1.89 1.90
N ALA A 123 11.62 1.90 0.76
CA ALA A 123 10.83 0.78 0.29
C ALA A 123 11.70 -0.14 -0.59
N PHE A 124 11.44 -1.45 -0.54
CA PHE A 124 12.11 -2.46 -1.36
C PHE A 124 11.04 -3.25 -2.13
N PRO A 125 11.42 -4.05 -3.15
CA PRO A 125 10.50 -4.99 -3.76
C PRO A 125 9.77 -5.83 -2.69
N GLY A 126 8.44 -5.86 -2.77
CA GLY A 126 7.56 -6.48 -1.76
C GLY A 126 6.95 -5.51 -0.73
N ASN A 127 7.36 -4.23 -0.71
CA ASN A 127 6.75 -3.20 0.14
C ASN A 127 5.61 -2.45 -0.55
N SER A 128 5.44 -2.57 -1.87
CA SER A 128 4.33 -1.93 -2.58
C SER A 128 2.98 -2.45 -2.06
N GLY A 129 2.01 -1.55 -1.88
CA GLY A 129 0.73 -1.82 -1.24
C GLY A 129 0.75 -1.80 0.29
N SER A 130 1.91 -1.65 0.93
CA SER A 130 2.00 -1.55 2.40
C SER A 130 1.24 -0.34 2.94
N PRO A 131 0.42 -0.49 3.99
CA PRO A 131 -0.29 0.63 4.59
C PRO A 131 0.66 1.54 5.39
N VAL A 132 0.49 2.85 5.21
CA VAL A 132 1.27 3.90 5.87
C VAL A 132 0.40 4.62 6.89
N PHE A 133 0.94 4.82 8.09
CA PHE A 133 0.28 5.44 9.22
C PHE A 133 1.11 6.59 9.79
N LEU A 134 0.45 7.58 10.38
CA LEU A 134 1.11 8.57 11.21
C LEU A 134 1.57 7.92 12.51
N LYS A 135 2.85 8.13 12.84
CA LYS A 135 3.39 7.72 14.13
C LYS A 135 2.83 8.64 15.21
N PRO A 136 2.38 8.11 16.36
CA PRO A 136 2.02 8.92 17.51
C PRO A 136 3.19 9.83 17.93
N SER A 137 2.93 11.13 18.02
CA SER A 137 3.93 12.13 18.39
C SER A 137 3.34 13.18 19.33
N PRO A 138 3.98 13.48 20.47
CA PRO A 138 3.54 14.55 21.36
C PRO A 138 3.76 15.96 20.78
N ILE A 139 4.46 16.06 19.65
CA ILE A 139 4.82 17.31 18.97
C ILE A 139 4.54 17.15 17.47
N ARG A 140 3.79 18.08 16.88
CA ARG A 140 3.56 18.15 15.44
C ARG A 140 3.83 19.54 14.89
N PHE A 141 4.23 19.58 13.62
CA PHE A 141 4.43 20.80 12.83
C PHE A 141 3.29 20.89 11.82
N ASP A 142 2.38 21.83 12.02
CA ASP A 142 1.21 22.01 11.17
C ASP A 142 1.10 23.47 10.68
N GLU A 143 0.03 23.78 9.95
CA GLU A 143 -0.25 25.14 9.44
C GLU A 143 -0.27 26.23 10.52
N LYS A 144 -0.53 25.88 11.79
CA LYS A 144 -0.58 26.81 12.94
C LYS A 144 0.76 26.90 13.66
N GLY A 145 1.78 26.18 13.20
CA GLY A 145 3.12 26.13 13.80
C GLY A 145 3.33 24.81 14.56
N ILE A 146 3.77 24.91 15.81
CA ILE A 146 4.08 23.74 16.64
C ILE A 146 2.90 23.43 17.56
N SER A 147 2.29 22.26 17.41
CA SER A 147 1.29 21.74 18.34
C SER A 147 1.95 20.76 19.32
N ILE A 148 1.67 20.93 20.62
CA ILE A 148 2.22 20.12 21.72
C ILE A 148 1.06 19.57 22.55
N GLY A 149 1.08 18.25 22.83
CA GLY A 149 0.09 17.62 23.70
C GLY A 149 -0.58 16.39 23.09
N SER A 150 -1.91 16.35 23.13
CA SER A 150 -2.70 15.22 22.62
C SER A 150 -2.56 15.09 21.11
N ASP A 151 -2.26 13.87 20.64
CA ASP A 151 -2.09 13.57 19.22
C ASP A 151 -3.31 12.83 18.65
N GLU A 152 -4.30 13.59 18.18
CA GLU A 152 -5.50 13.04 17.53
C GLU A 152 -5.20 12.36 16.19
N LEU A 153 -4.03 12.64 15.61
CA LEU A 153 -3.59 12.09 14.32
C LEU A 153 -2.75 10.82 14.48
N GLY A 154 -2.30 10.49 15.69
CA GLY A 154 -1.49 9.30 15.96
C GLY A 154 -2.21 8.03 15.54
N GLY A 155 -1.56 7.19 14.74
CA GLY A 155 -2.10 5.93 14.23
C GLY A 155 -3.09 6.06 13.08
N LYS A 156 -3.34 7.28 12.58
CA LYS A 156 -4.21 7.48 11.40
C LYS A 156 -3.55 6.94 10.15
N PHE A 157 -4.38 6.38 9.27
CA PHE A 157 -3.99 5.85 7.97
C PHE A 157 -3.96 6.98 6.94
N ILE A 158 -2.86 7.04 6.18
CA ILE A 158 -2.60 8.17 5.26
C ILE A 158 -2.33 7.75 3.82
N GLY A 159 -2.23 6.43 3.55
CA GLY A 159 -2.06 5.92 2.19
C GLY A 159 -1.34 4.59 2.14
N ILE A 160 -0.96 4.17 0.94
CA ILE A 160 -0.20 2.95 0.68
C ILE A 160 1.12 3.26 -0.05
N ILE A 161 2.17 2.51 0.26
CA ILE A 161 3.44 2.59 -0.46
C ILE A 161 3.19 2.23 -1.94
N GLY A 162 3.57 3.12 -2.85
CA GLY A 162 3.58 2.85 -4.28
C GLY A 162 4.90 2.21 -4.71
N GLU A 163 5.96 3.02 -4.72
CA GLU A 163 7.30 2.64 -5.19
C GLU A 163 8.41 3.38 -4.41
N TYR A 164 9.64 2.87 -4.49
CA TYR A 164 10.82 3.67 -4.12
C TYR A 164 11.26 4.52 -5.30
N ILE A 165 11.95 5.63 -5.03
CA ILE A 165 12.56 6.46 -6.07
C ILE A 165 13.99 5.95 -6.31
N PRO A 166 14.29 5.38 -7.49
CA PRO A 166 15.65 4.98 -7.82
C PRO A 166 16.50 6.16 -8.30
N TYR A 167 17.78 6.15 -7.97
CA TYR A 167 18.81 6.82 -8.76
C TYR A 167 19.34 5.81 -9.78
N GLN A 168 19.43 6.22 -11.06
CA GLN A 168 19.88 5.36 -12.14
C GLN A 168 21.09 5.94 -12.85
N GLU A 169 22.14 5.14 -12.98
CA GLU A 169 23.34 5.46 -13.76
C GLU A 169 23.51 4.46 -14.91
N ILE A 170 23.71 4.95 -16.13
CA ILE A 170 23.76 4.11 -17.34
C ILE A 170 25.19 3.98 -17.85
N ALA A 171 25.70 2.75 -17.90
CA ALA A 171 26.94 2.45 -18.62
C ALA A 171 26.67 2.33 -20.12
N ILE A 172 27.36 3.15 -20.92
CA ILE A 172 27.20 3.19 -22.38
C ILE A 172 28.45 2.60 -23.06
N SER A 173 28.23 1.81 -24.12
CA SER A 173 29.32 1.32 -24.96
C SER A 173 29.95 2.45 -25.77
N THR A 174 31.24 2.70 -25.55
CA THR A 174 31.99 3.76 -26.26
C THR A 174 32.06 3.56 -27.78
N GLN A 175 31.95 2.31 -28.26
CA GLN A 175 31.95 1.99 -29.69
C GLN A 175 30.59 2.16 -30.35
N THR A 176 29.50 1.79 -29.68
CA THR A 176 28.16 1.68 -30.30
C THR A 176 27.17 2.74 -29.82
N GLY A 177 27.49 3.48 -28.75
CA GLY A 177 26.58 4.43 -28.12
C GLY A 177 25.38 3.79 -27.41
N ARG A 178 25.32 2.45 -27.32
CA ARG A 178 24.18 1.73 -26.74
C ARG A 178 24.37 1.50 -25.24
N PRO A 179 23.29 1.63 -24.42
CA PRO A 179 23.30 1.20 -23.02
C PRO A 179 23.70 -0.27 -22.88
N ARG A 180 24.51 -0.58 -21.87
CA ARG A 180 24.97 -1.94 -21.55
C ARG A 180 24.52 -2.39 -20.17
N VAL A 181 24.58 -1.50 -19.20
CA VAL A 181 24.21 -1.76 -17.80
C VAL A 181 23.51 -0.51 -17.27
N ILE A 182 22.48 -0.71 -16.45
CA ILE A 182 21.88 0.34 -15.63
C ILE A 182 22.18 -0.05 -14.18
N PHE A 183 22.90 0.81 -13.47
CA PHE A 183 23.09 0.73 -12.04
C PHE A 183 21.92 1.44 -11.38
N GLU A 184 21.29 0.80 -10.41
CA GLU A 184 20.14 1.35 -9.72
C GLU A 184 20.37 1.33 -8.21
N GLU A 185 20.15 2.49 -7.58
CA GLU A 185 20.30 2.69 -6.14
C GLU A 185 19.02 3.25 -5.54
N ASN A 186 18.67 2.81 -4.34
CA ASN A 186 17.52 3.35 -3.62
C ASN A 186 17.92 4.70 -3.00
N THR A 187 17.22 5.78 -3.36
CA THR A 187 17.51 7.13 -2.84
C THR A 187 17.16 7.32 -1.37
N GLY A 188 16.46 6.36 -0.75
CA GLY A 188 15.87 6.49 0.58
C GLY A 188 14.46 7.10 0.55
N LEU A 189 13.99 7.57 -0.60
CA LEU A 189 12.64 8.10 -0.78
C LEU A 189 11.68 7.06 -1.34
N SER A 190 10.45 7.09 -0.84
CA SER A 190 9.34 6.28 -1.38
C SER A 190 8.11 7.14 -1.62
N ARG A 191 7.42 6.89 -2.74
CA ARG A 191 6.12 7.51 -3.05
C ARG A 191 5.01 6.80 -2.32
N VAL A 192 4.07 7.57 -1.79
CA VAL A 192 2.84 7.09 -1.18
C VAL A 192 1.65 7.55 -2.00
N TRP A 193 0.78 6.61 -2.34
CA TRP A 193 -0.56 6.90 -2.84
C TRP A 193 -1.45 7.21 -1.64
N SER A 194 -1.90 8.46 -1.54
CA SER A 194 -2.66 8.93 -0.40
C SER A 194 -4.08 8.34 -0.33
N VAL A 195 -4.69 8.47 0.84
CA VAL A 195 -6.08 8.06 1.13
C VAL A 195 -7.10 8.50 0.06
N PRO A 196 -7.09 9.75 -0.46
CA PRO A 196 -8.04 10.17 -1.48
C PRO A 196 -8.15 9.24 -2.69
N PHE A 197 -7.04 8.69 -3.19
CA PHE A 197 -7.09 7.73 -4.30
C PHE A 197 -7.83 6.44 -3.94
N ILE A 198 -7.68 5.98 -2.70
CA ILE A 198 -8.37 4.80 -2.18
C ILE A 198 -9.86 5.10 -2.02
N GLU A 199 -10.20 6.23 -1.41
CA GLU A 199 -11.59 6.66 -1.22
C GLU A 199 -12.34 6.82 -2.54
N GLU A 200 -11.67 7.33 -3.58
CA GLU A 200 -12.25 7.45 -4.91
C GLU A 200 -12.68 6.08 -5.46
N ILE A 201 -11.85 5.03 -5.33
CA ILE A 201 -12.22 3.66 -5.74
C ILE A 201 -13.36 3.11 -4.86
N LEU A 202 -13.27 3.27 -3.54
CA LEU A 202 -14.30 2.80 -2.60
C LEU A 202 -15.68 3.44 -2.86
N ASN A 203 -15.69 4.65 -3.43
CA ASN A 203 -16.90 5.36 -3.77
C ASN A 203 -17.55 4.96 -5.10
N LEU A 204 -16.82 4.25 -5.98
CA LEU A 204 -17.35 3.78 -7.25
C LEU A 204 -18.54 2.81 -7.05
N ASN A 205 -19.54 2.92 -7.92
CA ASN A 205 -20.69 2.03 -7.91
C ASN A 205 -20.28 0.57 -8.11
N ILE A 206 -19.32 0.31 -9.01
CA ILE A 206 -18.82 -1.04 -9.27
C ILE A 206 -18.20 -1.67 -8.01
N PHE A 207 -17.48 -0.91 -7.20
CA PHE A 207 -16.93 -1.39 -5.92
C PHE A 207 -18.06 -1.77 -4.95
N LYS A 208 -19.01 -0.87 -4.75
CA LYS A 208 -20.17 -1.09 -3.85
C LYS A 208 -21.02 -2.28 -4.29
N GLU A 209 -21.24 -2.44 -5.59
CA GLU A 209 -21.95 -3.59 -6.16
C GLU A 209 -21.22 -4.92 -5.89
N GLN A 210 -19.90 -4.96 -6.11
CA GLN A 210 -19.11 -6.15 -5.83
C GLN A 210 -19.07 -6.46 -4.32
N LEU A 211 -18.89 -5.45 -3.46
CA LEU A 211 -18.90 -5.62 -2.00
C LEU A 211 -20.24 -6.22 -1.50
N ASN A 212 -21.37 -5.79 -2.05
CA ASN A 212 -22.68 -6.34 -1.73
C ASN A 212 -22.84 -7.83 -2.06
N LYS A 213 -22.06 -8.37 -3.01
CA LYS A 213 -22.08 -9.81 -3.34
C LYS A 213 -21.41 -10.65 -2.25
N LEU A 214 -20.46 -10.08 -1.51
CA LEU A 214 -19.81 -10.75 -0.38
C LEU A 214 -20.73 -10.83 0.83
N VAL A 215 -21.49 -9.76 1.11
CA VAL A 215 -22.36 -9.67 2.31
C VAL A 215 -23.61 -10.54 2.19
N LYS A 216 -24.08 -10.80 0.96
CA LYS A 216 -25.29 -11.59 0.70
C LYS A 216 -25.09 -13.10 0.71
N LYS A 217 -23.85 -13.58 0.91
CA LYS A 217 -23.49 -15.00 0.89
C LYS A 217 -23.03 -15.45 2.27
#